data_AF-A0AA35RCM4-F1
#
_entry.id   AF-A0AA35RCM4-F1
#
_cell.length_a   1.000
_cell.length_b   1.000
_cell.length_c   1.000
_cell.angle_alpha   90.00
_cell.angle_beta   90.00
_cell.angle_gamma   90.00
#
_symmetry.space_group_name_H-M   'P 1'
#
loop_
_entity.id
_entity.type
_entity.pdbx_description
1 polymer ?
#
loop_
_entity_poly.entity_id
_entity_poly.type
_entity_poly.pdbx_seq_one_letter_code
_entity_poly.pdbx_strand_id
1 'polypeptide(L)'
;MQYLEAAASIFAISSFPWREVAIPGLPGWRAATTTTVSAEERRFSGAFSYNCGTSVTSSTRRNRFIVWKCCGHSLCLLEMSLDFSLAHAALQLEIKDGSTLLPNVTIQELEGNSVAILFATSSCVFRLLLPHPDAISKVQQLVWQRPTYPILSPLFSTAPET
;
A
#
# COMPACT_ATOMS: atom_id res chain seq x y z
N MET A 1 2.36 -0.05 -21.74
CA MET A 1 1.55 -1.25 -21.42
C MET A 1 2.30 -2.32 -20.62
N GLN A 2 3.64 -2.43 -20.67
CA GLN A 2 4.39 -3.48 -19.93
C GLN A 2 4.32 -3.40 -18.39
N TYR A 3 4.18 -2.21 -17.80
CA TYR A 3 4.17 -2.06 -16.34
C TYR A 3 2.88 -2.58 -15.66
N LEU A 4 1.75 -2.58 -16.37
CA LEU A 4 0.47 -3.01 -15.81
C LEU A 4 0.39 -4.55 -15.72
N GLU A 5 0.91 -5.25 -16.73
CA GLU A 5 1.06 -6.71 -16.67
C GLU A 5 2.09 -7.12 -15.62
N ALA A 6 3.19 -6.39 -15.49
CA ALA A 6 4.16 -6.63 -14.44
C ALA A 6 3.53 -6.53 -13.04
N ALA A 7 2.70 -5.51 -12.77
CA ALA A 7 1.98 -5.40 -11.50
C ALA A 7 1.04 -6.59 -11.26
N ALA A 8 0.24 -6.99 -12.26
CA ALA A 8 -0.64 -8.16 -12.16
C ALA A 8 0.14 -9.46 -11.91
N SER A 9 1.31 -9.61 -12.54
CA SER A 9 2.25 -10.70 -12.35
C SER A 9 2.86 -10.71 -10.93
N ILE A 10 3.21 -9.54 -10.40
CA ILE A 10 3.77 -9.38 -9.05
C ILE A 10 2.77 -9.83 -7.97
N PHE A 11 1.48 -9.48 -8.09
CA PHE A 11 0.46 -9.98 -7.17
C PHE A 11 0.19 -11.50 -7.32
N ALA A 12 0.63 -12.13 -8.42
CA ALA A 12 0.39 -13.55 -8.71
C ALA A 12 1.59 -14.47 -8.44
N ILE A 13 2.83 -13.97 -8.51
CA ILE A 13 4.06 -14.78 -8.50
C ILE A 13 4.60 -15.05 -7.09
N SER A 14 4.22 -14.26 -6.09
CA SER A 14 4.85 -14.32 -4.76
C SER A 14 3.86 -14.48 -3.62
N SER A 15 4.13 -15.47 -2.77
CA SER A 15 3.49 -15.66 -1.47
C SER A 15 3.97 -14.56 -0.52
N PHE A 16 3.39 -13.36 -0.64
CA PHE A 16 3.61 -12.31 0.34
C PHE A 16 2.83 -12.64 1.63
N PRO A 17 3.42 -12.41 2.82
CA PRO A 17 2.66 -12.43 4.05
C PRO A 17 1.76 -11.19 4.08
N TRP A 18 0.53 -11.34 3.59
CA TRP A 18 -0.47 -10.27 3.57
C TRP A 18 -0.88 -9.90 4.98
N ARG A 19 -0.80 -8.61 5.29
CA ARG A 19 -1.49 -8.06 6.44
C ARG A 19 -2.91 -7.69 6.03
N GLU A 20 -3.89 -8.37 6.58
CA GLU A 20 -5.29 -8.06 6.35
C GLU A 20 -5.80 -7.05 7.38
N VAL A 21 -6.47 -6.01 6.92
CA VAL A 21 -7.13 -5.01 7.75
C VAL A 21 -8.57 -4.87 7.27
N ALA A 22 -9.50 -5.25 8.13
CA ALA A 22 -10.92 -5.05 7.88
C ALA A 22 -11.30 -3.61 8.23
N ILE A 23 -11.85 -2.89 7.25
CA ILE A 23 -12.41 -1.55 7.46
C ILE A 23 -13.90 -1.72 7.77
N PRO A 24 -14.34 -1.48 9.01
CA PRO A 24 -15.74 -1.57 9.38
C PRO A 24 -16.55 -0.47 8.66
N GLY A 25 -17.81 -0.78 8.36
CA GLY A 25 -18.75 0.24 7.92
C GLY A 25 -18.99 1.29 9.01
N LEU A 26 -19.33 2.51 8.60
CA LEU A 26 -19.70 3.56 9.53
C LEU A 26 -20.98 3.18 10.30
N PRO A 27 -21.04 3.39 11.62
CA PRO A 27 -22.23 3.08 12.41
C PRO A 27 -23.45 3.87 11.89
N GLY A 28 -24.55 3.17 11.60
CA GLY A 28 -25.79 3.75 11.08
C GLY A 28 -25.87 3.85 9.54
N TRP A 29 -24.80 3.51 8.82
CA TRP A 29 -24.81 3.46 7.35
C TRP A 29 -25.37 2.12 6.85
N ARG A 30 -26.40 2.15 5.99
CA ARG A 30 -26.95 0.95 5.36
C ARG A 30 -26.02 0.54 4.21
N ALA A 31 -25.64 -0.74 4.16
CA ALA A 31 -24.93 -1.31 3.02
C ALA A 31 -25.67 -0.93 1.73
N ALA A 32 -24.97 -0.27 0.80
CA ALA A 32 -25.54 0.02 -0.51
C ALA A 32 -25.84 -1.33 -1.18
N THR A 33 -27.10 -1.60 -1.51
CA THR A 33 -27.49 -2.77 -2.30
C THR A 33 -26.78 -2.65 -3.65
N THR A 34 -25.74 -3.44 -3.86
CA THR A 34 -25.03 -3.49 -5.13
C THR A 34 -25.96 -4.06 -6.20
N THR A 35 -26.29 -3.25 -7.19
CA THR A 35 -26.73 -3.76 -8.49
C THR A 35 -25.68 -4.75 -8.99
N THR A 36 -26.16 -5.90 -9.47
CA THR A 36 -25.42 -7.03 -10.06
C THR A 36 -24.71 -6.65 -11.36
N VAL A 37 -23.84 -5.64 -11.34
CA VAL A 37 -22.80 -5.54 -12.37
C VAL A 37 -21.78 -6.61 -12.06
N SER A 38 -21.56 -7.51 -13.02
CA SER A 38 -20.65 -8.64 -12.92
C SER A 38 -19.35 -8.22 -12.20
N ALA A 39 -19.05 -8.87 -11.08
CA ALA A 39 -17.88 -8.59 -10.24
C ALA A 39 -16.53 -8.74 -10.98
N GLU A 40 -16.56 -9.21 -12.22
CA GLU A 40 -15.41 -9.53 -13.05
C GLU A 40 -14.79 -8.31 -13.76
N GLU A 41 -15.51 -7.18 -13.89
CA GLU A 41 -15.14 -6.15 -14.88
C GLU A 41 -14.41 -4.90 -14.38
N ARG A 42 -14.18 -4.75 -13.07
CA ARG A 42 -13.52 -3.54 -12.53
C ARG A 42 -12.35 -3.85 -11.63
N ARG A 43 -11.25 -4.26 -12.27
CA ARG A 43 -9.92 -4.32 -11.65
C ARG A 43 -9.14 -3.09 -12.07
N PHE A 44 -8.69 -2.32 -11.09
CA PHE A 44 -7.81 -1.18 -11.32
C PHE A 44 -6.50 -1.42 -10.60
N SER A 45 -5.41 -1.02 -11.22
CA SER A 45 -4.08 -1.16 -10.65
C SER A 45 -3.26 0.08 -10.98
N GLY A 46 -2.29 0.37 -10.13
CA GLY A 46 -1.39 1.48 -10.35
C GLY A 46 -0.11 1.32 -9.55
N ALA A 47 0.79 2.28 -9.75
CA ALA A 47 2.07 2.33 -9.09
C ALA A 47 2.42 3.78 -8.73
N PHE A 48 3.15 3.95 -7.64
CA PHE A 48 3.64 5.22 -7.13
C PHE A 48 5.12 5.06 -6.78
N SER A 49 5.96 5.96 -7.28
CA SER A 49 7.37 6.05 -6.93
C SER A 49 7.61 7.21 -5.98
N TYR A 50 8.42 7.00 -4.96
CA TYR A 50 8.82 8.06 -4.04
C TYR A 50 9.64 9.14 -4.73
N ASN A 51 9.47 10.37 -4.29
CA ASN A 51 10.28 11.48 -4.71
C ASN A 51 11.68 11.37 -4.08
N CYS A 52 12.60 10.85 -4.88
CA CYS A 52 14.01 10.86 -4.58
C CYS A 52 14.56 12.26 -4.86
N GLY A 53 14.45 13.16 -3.89
CA GLY A 53 15.10 14.47 -3.97
C GLY A 53 16.63 14.36 -4.14
N THR A 54 17.32 15.49 -4.28
CA THR A 54 18.77 15.52 -4.55
C THR A 54 19.67 15.18 -3.36
N SER A 55 19.11 14.89 -2.18
CA SER A 55 19.89 14.61 -0.96
C SER A 55 20.51 13.21 -0.98
N VAL A 56 21.78 13.09 -0.62
CA VAL A 56 22.55 11.82 -0.54
C VAL A 56 22.01 10.87 0.53
N THR A 57 21.19 11.36 1.48
CA THR A 57 20.43 10.53 2.44
C THR A 57 19.27 9.76 1.80
N SER A 58 19.04 9.91 0.50
CA SER A 58 17.99 9.28 -0.31
C SER A 58 18.16 7.79 -0.58
N SER A 59 19.17 7.12 -0.03
CA SER A 59 19.37 5.68 -0.22
C SER A 59 18.17 4.86 0.20
N THR A 60 17.39 5.31 1.20
CA THR A 60 16.19 4.61 1.64
C THR A 60 15.02 4.77 0.67
N ARG A 61 14.95 5.87 -0.11
CA ARG A 61 13.85 6.13 -1.07
C ARG A 61 14.10 5.59 -2.48
N ARG A 62 15.39 5.48 -2.87
CA ARG A 62 15.77 5.05 -4.22
C ARG A 62 15.19 3.67 -4.52
N ASN A 63 14.75 3.52 -5.76
CA ASN A 63 14.21 2.27 -6.30
C ASN A 63 13.09 1.63 -5.46
N ARG A 64 12.39 2.44 -4.64
CA ARG A 64 11.20 2.01 -3.92
C ARG A 64 9.93 2.49 -4.59
N PHE A 65 8.91 1.66 -4.58
CA PHE A 65 7.61 1.96 -5.17
C PHE A 65 6.50 1.23 -4.43
N ILE A 66 5.34 1.86 -4.37
CA ILE A 66 4.09 1.26 -3.92
C ILE A 66 3.31 0.87 -5.16
N VAL A 67 2.90 -0.39 -5.27
CA VAL A 67 1.88 -0.81 -6.24
C VAL A 67 0.59 -1.10 -5.51
N TRP A 68 -0.53 -0.90 -6.21
CA TRP A 68 -1.83 -1.24 -5.69
C TRP A 68 -2.70 -1.95 -6.72
N LYS A 69 -3.67 -2.70 -6.20
CA LYS A 69 -4.71 -3.36 -6.96
C LYS A 69 -6.03 -3.28 -6.21
N CYS A 70 -7.06 -2.77 -6.88
CA CYS A 70 -8.43 -2.80 -6.41
C CYS A 70 -9.13 -4.03 -7.02
N CYS A 71 -9.79 -4.81 -6.17
CA CYS A 71 -10.59 -5.96 -6.57
C CYS A 71 -11.93 -5.93 -5.82
N GLY A 72 -12.97 -5.35 -6.44
CA GLY A 72 -14.31 -5.26 -5.85
C GLY A 72 -14.34 -4.44 -4.56
N HIS A 73 -14.26 -5.13 -3.42
CA HIS A 73 -14.31 -4.58 -2.06
C HIS A 73 -12.95 -4.60 -1.35
N SER A 74 -11.88 -4.99 -2.05
CA SER A 74 -10.54 -5.07 -1.46
C SER A 74 -9.53 -4.19 -2.18
N LEU A 75 -8.71 -3.47 -1.41
CA LEU A 75 -7.54 -2.73 -1.88
C LEU A 75 -6.28 -3.44 -1.39
N CYS A 76 -5.54 -4.04 -2.31
CA CYS A 76 -4.24 -4.64 -2.06
C CYS A 76 -3.15 -3.59 -2.34
N LEU A 77 -2.24 -3.40 -1.40
CA LEU A 77 -1.09 -2.52 -1.45
C LEU A 77 0.18 -3.34 -1.23
N LEU A 78 1.21 -3.06 -2.01
CA LEU A 78 2.49 -3.73 -1.92
C LEU A 78 3.62 -2.71 -2.07
N GLU A 79 4.48 -2.59 -1.07
CA GLU A 79 5.74 -1.85 -1.16
C GLU A 79 6.81 -2.77 -1.75
N MET A 80 7.60 -2.26 -2.69
CA MET A 80 8.73 -2.95 -3.26
C MET A 80 9.96 -2.06 -3.27
N SER A 81 11.12 -2.70 -3.22
CA SER A 81 12.43 -2.07 -3.40
C SER A 81 13.24 -2.94 -4.37
N LEU A 82 13.91 -2.32 -5.34
CA LEU A 82 14.87 -3.06 -6.19
C LEU A 82 16.24 -3.25 -5.52
N ASP A 83 16.50 -2.51 -4.44
CA ASP A 83 17.81 -2.50 -3.79
C ASP A 83 17.92 -3.57 -2.70
N PHE A 84 16.80 -3.97 -2.07
CA PHE A 84 16.76 -4.97 -0.99
C PHE A 84 15.36 -5.55 -0.83
N SER A 85 15.28 -6.72 -0.19
CA SER A 85 13.99 -7.37 0.11
C SER A 85 13.31 -6.73 1.33
N LEU A 86 12.00 -6.47 1.19
CA LEU A 86 11.13 -5.93 2.25
C LEU A 86 10.27 -7.04 2.87
N ALA A 87 10.33 -7.18 4.20
CA ALA A 87 9.42 -8.02 4.99
C ALA A 87 8.17 -7.22 5.38
N HIS A 88 7.00 -7.87 5.49
CA HIS A 88 5.71 -7.17 5.74
C HIS A 88 5.39 -6.10 4.70
N ALA A 89 5.76 -6.28 3.45
CA ALA A 89 5.58 -5.26 2.42
C ALA A 89 4.15 -5.24 1.84
N ALA A 90 3.27 -6.15 2.27
CA ALA A 90 1.96 -6.37 1.68
C ALA A 90 0.83 -6.08 2.67
N LEU A 91 -0.11 -5.22 2.27
CA LEU A 91 -1.28 -4.81 3.04
C LEU A 91 -2.53 -5.03 2.19
N GLN A 92 -3.54 -5.70 2.74
CA GLN A 92 -4.85 -5.88 2.13
C GLN A 92 -5.90 -5.23 3.00
N LEU A 93 -6.56 -4.21 2.47
CA LEU A 93 -7.70 -3.57 3.09
C LEU A 93 -8.98 -4.20 2.55
N GLU A 94 -9.82 -4.75 3.43
CA GLU A 94 -11.11 -5.30 3.06
C GLU A 94 -12.24 -4.43 3.62
N ILE A 95 -13.08 -3.93 2.72
CA ILE A 95 -14.20 -3.05 3.07
C ILE A 95 -15.41 -3.92 3.41
N LYS A 96 -15.84 -3.87 4.68
CA LYS A 96 -16.90 -4.74 5.20
C LYS A 96 -18.32 -4.22 5.01
N ASP A 97 -18.49 -2.98 4.53
CA ASP A 97 -19.81 -2.36 4.33
C ASP A 97 -20.47 -2.72 2.98
N GLY A 98 -19.81 -3.55 2.16
CA GLY A 98 -20.28 -3.96 0.84
C GLY A 98 -20.18 -2.88 -0.23
N SER A 99 -19.60 -1.72 0.07
CA SER A 99 -19.38 -0.66 -0.91
C SER A 99 -18.29 -1.03 -1.90
N THR A 100 -18.50 -0.67 -3.16
CA THR A 100 -17.54 -0.97 -4.24
C THR A 100 -16.47 0.11 -4.27
N LEU A 101 -15.20 -0.29 -4.40
CA LEU A 101 -14.09 0.63 -4.60
C LEU A 101 -14.21 1.36 -5.93
N LEU A 102 -14.02 2.68 -5.88
CA LEU A 102 -13.97 3.52 -7.07
C LEU A 102 -12.59 3.43 -7.74
N PRO A 103 -12.49 3.69 -9.05
CA PRO A 103 -11.25 3.59 -9.84
C PRO A 103 -10.16 4.61 -9.49
N ASN A 104 -10.30 5.37 -8.41
CA ASN A 104 -9.41 6.46 -8.09
C ASN A 104 -8.70 6.22 -6.75
N VAL A 105 -7.43 5.83 -6.84
CA VAL A 105 -6.50 5.76 -5.72
C VAL A 105 -5.40 6.76 -6.00
N THR A 106 -5.22 7.71 -5.08
CA THR A 106 -4.16 8.72 -5.16
C THR A 106 -3.20 8.51 -4.01
N ILE A 107 -1.91 8.49 -4.33
CA ILE A 107 -0.84 8.41 -3.33
C ILE A 107 -0.03 9.69 -3.41
N GLN A 108 0.21 10.32 -2.26
CA GLN A 108 0.97 11.55 -2.18
C GLN A 108 1.89 11.55 -0.95
N GLU A 109 3.11 12.01 -1.12
CA GLU A 109 4.00 12.35 -0.03
C GLU A 109 3.58 13.68 0.61
N LEU A 110 3.39 13.67 1.93
CA LEU A 110 3.04 14.85 2.71
C LEU A 110 4.27 15.47 3.37
N GLU A 111 4.21 16.78 3.61
CA GLU A 111 5.17 17.47 4.45
C GLU A 111 5.13 16.88 5.88
N GLY A 112 6.29 16.54 6.42
CA GLY A 112 6.40 15.86 7.72
C GLY A 112 6.64 14.33 7.66
N ASN A 113 7.27 13.84 6.58
CA ASN A 113 7.66 12.43 6.44
C ASN A 113 6.48 11.46 6.64
N SER A 114 5.38 11.70 5.93
CA SER A 114 4.24 10.78 5.86
C SER A 114 3.79 10.58 4.42
N VAL A 115 3.17 9.44 4.13
CA VAL A 115 2.58 9.11 2.84
C VAL A 115 1.09 8.95 3.03
N ALA A 116 0.30 9.73 2.30
CA ALA A 116 -1.15 9.62 2.29
C ALA A 116 -1.62 8.82 1.08
N ILE A 117 -2.45 7.81 1.35
CA ILE A 117 -3.18 7.07 0.32
C ILE A 117 -4.66 7.44 0.47
N LEU A 118 -5.19 8.07 -0.56
CA LEU A 118 -6.59 8.43 -0.68
C LEU A 118 -7.28 7.46 -1.62
N PHE A 119 -8.36 6.86 -1.17
CA PHE A 119 -9.22 6.01 -1.99
C PHE A 119 -10.66 6.23 -1.58
N ALA A 120 -11.58 6.02 -2.51
CA ALA A 120 -13.01 6.22 -2.28
C ALA A 120 -13.79 4.97 -2.63
N THR A 121 -14.89 4.77 -1.93
CA THR A 121 -15.93 3.81 -2.28
C THR A 121 -17.18 4.56 -2.73
N SER A 122 -18.23 3.82 -3.10
CA SER A 122 -19.54 4.40 -3.41
C SER A 122 -20.19 5.12 -2.21
N SER A 123 -19.70 4.94 -0.99
CA SER A 123 -20.28 5.48 0.25
C SER A 123 -19.38 6.45 1.01
N CYS A 124 -18.05 6.31 0.92
CA CYS A 124 -17.13 7.05 1.76
C CYS A 124 -15.77 7.28 1.09
N VAL A 125 -15.04 8.25 1.63
CA VAL A 125 -13.65 8.54 1.24
C VAL A 125 -12.75 8.19 2.40
N PHE A 126 -11.74 7.37 2.13
CA PHE A 126 -10.76 6.92 3.09
C PHE A 126 -9.43 7.63 2.89
N ARG A 127 -8.79 7.95 4.02
CA ARG A 127 -7.43 8.46 4.07
C ARG A 127 -6.60 7.55 4.95
N LEU A 128 -5.71 6.79 4.32
CA LEU A 128 -4.70 5.99 5.02
C LEU A 128 -3.40 6.80 5.12
N LEU A 129 -2.90 6.97 6.33
CA LEU A 129 -1.62 7.61 6.59
C LEU A 129 -0.59 6.55 6.94
N LEU A 130 0.49 6.51 6.17
CA LEU A 130 1.62 5.61 6.37
C LEU A 130 2.86 6.44 6.72
N PRO A 131 3.75 5.93 7.60
CA PRO A 131 4.99 6.61 7.92
C PRO A 131 5.92 6.61 6.71
N HIS A 132 6.57 7.73 6.40
CA HIS A 132 7.50 7.78 5.27
C HIS A 132 8.74 6.91 5.55
N PRO A 133 9.32 6.24 4.54
CA PRO A 133 10.50 5.39 4.71
C PRO A 133 11.67 6.05 5.46
N ASP A 134 11.83 7.37 5.31
CA ASP A 134 12.87 8.15 6.02
C ASP A 134 12.58 8.39 7.51
N ALA A 135 11.32 8.38 7.95
CA ALA A 135 10.97 8.65 9.35
C ALA A 135 11.47 7.55 10.31
N ILE A 136 11.66 6.34 9.78
CA ILE A 136 11.86 5.12 10.58
C ILE A 136 13.35 4.76 10.73
N SER A 137 14.26 5.47 10.06
CA SER A 137 15.64 5.02 9.87
C SER A 137 16.71 5.93 10.52
N LYS A 138 16.87 5.76 11.84
CA LYS A 138 18.22 5.85 12.48
C LYS A 138 18.66 4.50 13.06
N VAL A 139 17.76 3.76 13.70
CA VAL A 139 18.07 2.42 14.26
C VAL A 139 18.11 1.37 13.15
N GLN A 140 17.16 1.41 12.22
CA GLN A 140 17.16 0.48 11.09
C GLN A 140 18.41 0.70 10.23
N GLN A 141 18.90 1.95 10.07
CA GLN A 141 20.13 2.36 9.37
C GLN A 141 21.40 1.61 9.81
N LEU A 142 21.52 1.26 11.10
CA LEU A 142 22.64 0.46 11.61
C LEU A 142 22.55 -1.03 11.20
N VAL A 143 21.34 -1.54 10.94
CA VAL A 143 21.13 -2.90 10.42
C VAL A 143 21.55 -3.02 8.95
N TRP A 144 21.58 -1.91 8.18
CA TRP A 144 21.95 -1.89 6.75
C TRP A 144 23.37 -2.35 6.46
N GLN A 145 24.24 -2.42 7.46
CA GLN A 145 25.60 -2.93 7.28
C GLN A 145 25.70 -4.46 7.28
N ARG A 146 24.61 -5.21 7.54
CA ARG A 146 24.64 -6.67 7.59
C ARG A 146 23.81 -7.28 6.44
N PRO A 147 24.40 -8.08 5.52
CA PRO A 147 23.75 -8.47 4.26
C PRO A 147 22.70 -9.59 4.34
N THR A 148 22.32 -10.09 5.52
CA THR A 148 21.80 -11.48 5.58
C THR A 148 20.31 -11.66 5.83
N TYR A 149 19.49 -10.61 6.00
CA TYR A 149 18.06 -10.78 6.29
C TYR A 149 17.15 -9.76 5.59
N PRO A 150 15.91 -10.15 5.22
CA PRO A 150 14.91 -9.22 4.68
C PRO A 150 14.57 -8.14 5.72
N ILE A 151 14.42 -6.90 5.25
CA ILE A 151 14.29 -5.71 6.09
C ILE A 151 12.80 -5.37 6.24
N LEU A 152 12.30 -5.06 7.44
CA LEU A 152 10.89 -4.69 7.62
C LEU A 152 10.51 -3.48 6.75
N SER A 153 9.39 -3.59 6.02
CA SER A 153 8.74 -2.49 5.33
C SER A 153 8.35 -1.45 6.39
N PRO A 154 8.86 -0.21 6.27
CA PRO A 154 8.56 0.82 7.25
C PRO A 154 7.08 1.23 7.17
N LEU A 155 6.49 1.18 5.96
CA LEU A 155 5.11 1.59 5.73
C LEU A 155 4.09 0.74 6.48
N PHE A 156 4.32 -0.57 6.53
CA PHE A 156 3.37 -1.52 7.08
C PHE A 156 3.92 -2.23 8.32
N SER A 157 4.95 -1.72 8.99
CA SER A 157 5.37 -2.24 10.29
C SER A 157 4.41 -1.75 11.38
N THR A 158 4.01 -2.62 12.32
CA THR A 158 3.40 -2.14 13.57
C THR A 158 4.50 -1.49 14.41
N ALA A 159 4.20 -0.39 15.09
CA ALA A 159 5.03 0.04 16.22
C ALA A 159 4.91 -1.03 17.33
N PRO A 160 5.97 -1.32 18.09
CA PRO A 160 5.80 -2.12 19.30
C PRO A 160 4.87 -1.34 20.25
N GLU A 161 3.71 -1.92 20.56
CA GLU A 161 2.89 -1.49 21.68
C GLU A 161 3.74 -1.67 22.94
N THR A 162 4.05 -0.56 23.62
CA THR A 162 4.64 -0.54 24.98
C THR A 162 3.57 -0.65 26.04
#